data_AF-F0Y437-F1
#
_entry.id   AF-F0Y437-F1
#
_cell.length_a   1.000
_cell.length_b   1.000
_cell.length_c   1.000
_cell.angle_alpha   90.00
_cell.angle_beta   90.00
_cell.angle_gamma   90.00
#
_symmetry.space_group_name_H-M   'P 1'
#
loop_
_entity.id
_entity.type
_entity.pdbx_description
1 polymer ?
#
loop_
_entity_poly.entity_id
_entity_poly.type
_entity_poly.pdbx_seq_one_letter_code
_entity_poly.pdbx_strand_id
1 'polypeptide(L)'
;MWILGAVLPWTATAWQANWMGGNAAVLGGSTLLDLSLPGTHDALTYDLSTTVSEAGIDDHPALAAVLHAASAAGVVPEAVGAFVRGQAQTQALNVSAQLDAGVRFVDFRVMYTSGDWYGLHLLQTRRPAAAYLSELRAWVDAHPTEVVAI
;
A
#
# COMPACT_ATOMS: atom_id res chain seq x y z
N MET A 1 27.85 3.38 7.89
CA MET A 1 27.60 4.81 8.18
C MET A 1 26.14 4.93 8.55
N TRP A 2 25.83 4.97 9.85
CA TRP A 2 24.46 5.02 10.35
C TRP A 2 24.05 6.48 10.51
N ILE A 3 23.08 6.95 9.73
CA ILE A 3 22.43 8.23 10.00
C ILE A 3 21.35 7.94 11.05
N LEU A 4 21.66 8.23 12.30
CA LEU A 4 20.65 8.46 13.34
C LEU A 4 19.94 9.77 13.02
N GLY A 5 18.94 9.71 12.13
CA GLY A 5 18.02 10.80 11.87
C GLY A 5 16.92 10.78 12.92
N ALA A 6 16.84 11.83 13.73
CA ALA A 6 15.70 12.07 14.59
C ALA A 6 14.43 12.04 13.74
N VAL A 7 13.52 11.10 14.03
CA VAL A 7 12.17 11.10 13.47
C VAL A 7 11.44 12.25 14.15
N LEU A 8 11.43 13.42 13.52
CA LEU A 8 10.45 14.44 13.85
C LEU A 8 9.08 13.81 13.62
N PRO A 9 8.12 13.92 14.56
CA PRO A 9 6.78 13.41 14.34
C PRO A 9 6.18 14.19 13.17
N TRP A 10 6.09 13.55 12.01
CA TRP A 10 5.29 14.03 10.90
C TRP A 10 3.83 13.94 11.31
N THR A 11 3.34 14.93 12.06
CA THR A 11 1.91 15.19 12.08
C THR A 11 1.58 15.79 10.73
N ALA A 12 1.02 14.98 9.83
CA ALA A 12 0.27 15.51 8.69
C ALA A 12 -0.63 16.62 9.24
N THR A 13 -0.41 17.84 8.78
CA THR A 13 -1.29 18.96 9.10
C THR A 13 -2.63 18.70 8.42
N ALA A 14 -3.73 19.19 9.01
CA ALA A 14 -5.06 19.09 8.43
C ALA A 14 -5.12 19.58 6.96
N TRP A 15 -4.16 20.40 6.54
CA TRP A 15 -4.00 20.85 5.16
C TRP A 15 -3.61 19.73 4.19
N GLN A 16 -2.65 18.84 4.50
CA GLN A 16 -2.25 17.79 3.55
C GLN A 16 -3.39 16.81 3.28
N ALA A 17 -4.17 16.48 4.30
CA ALA A 17 -5.32 15.60 4.14
C ALA A 17 -6.42 16.20 3.24
N ASN A 18 -6.47 17.53 3.08
CA ASN A 18 -7.53 18.26 2.37
C ASN A 18 -6.99 19.21 1.29
N TRP A 19 -5.86 18.88 0.67
CA TRP A 19 -5.15 19.83 -0.18
C TRP A 19 -5.89 20.14 -1.48
N MET A 20 -6.65 19.20 -2.07
CA MET A 20 -7.38 19.47 -3.31
C MET A 20 -8.51 20.48 -3.04
N GLY A 21 -9.33 20.23 -2.02
CA GLY A 21 -10.41 21.14 -1.61
C GLY A 21 -9.91 22.50 -1.14
N GLY A 22 -8.82 22.51 -0.34
CA GLY A 22 -8.18 23.74 0.11
C GLY A 22 -7.65 24.63 -1.02
N ASN A 23 -7.43 24.07 -2.21
CA ASN A 23 -6.93 24.78 -3.39
C ASN A 23 -7.98 24.89 -4.52
N ALA A 24 -9.27 24.66 -4.24
CA ALA A 24 -10.33 24.66 -5.26
C ALA A 24 -10.42 25.96 -6.08
N ALA A 25 -10.04 27.11 -5.52
CA ALA A 25 -10.01 28.39 -6.24
C ALA A 25 -9.00 28.40 -7.41
N VAL A 26 -7.96 27.58 -7.34
CA VAL A 26 -6.92 27.43 -8.37
C VAL A 26 -7.19 26.18 -9.22
N LEU A 27 -7.68 25.11 -8.62
CA LEU A 27 -7.85 23.80 -9.26
C LEU A 27 -9.22 23.59 -9.93
N GLY A 28 -10.23 24.41 -9.63
CA GLY A 28 -11.64 24.09 -9.92
C GLY A 28 -12.00 23.88 -11.40
N GLY A 29 -11.17 24.32 -12.35
CA GLY A 29 -11.34 24.07 -13.79
C GLY A 29 -10.45 22.97 -14.38
N SER A 30 -9.56 22.38 -13.56
CA SER A 30 -8.59 21.38 -13.99
C SER A 30 -9.17 19.97 -14.01
N THR A 31 -8.68 19.13 -14.91
CA THR A 31 -8.90 17.68 -14.89
C THR A 31 -7.85 16.98 -14.04
N LEU A 32 -8.05 15.71 -13.67
CA LEU A 32 -7.02 14.92 -12.98
C LEU A 32 -5.70 14.84 -13.77
N LEU A 33 -5.77 14.89 -15.12
CA LEU A 33 -4.59 14.84 -15.98
C LEU A 33 -3.76 16.13 -15.96
N ASP A 34 -4.35 17.23 -15.49
CA ASP A 34 -3.67 18.52 -15.35
C ASP A 34 -2.95 18.64 -13.99
N LEU A 35 -3.13 17.67 -13.09
CA LEU A 35 -2.62 17.72 -11.72
C LEU A 35 -1.39 16.83 -11.53
N SER A 36 -0.41 17.34 -10.78
CA SER A 36 0.67 16.51 -10.22
C SER A 36 0.18 15.86 -8.93
N LEU A 37 -0.06 14.55 -8.96
CA LEU A 37 -0.51 13.79 -7.80
C LEU A 37 0.66 13.12 -7.09
N PRO A 38 0.87 13.36 -5.78
CA PRO A 38 1.74 12.51 -4.98
C PRO A 38 1.19 11.08 -4.96
N GLY A 39 2.06 10.11 -5.21
CA GLY A 39 1.69 8.70 -5.28
C GLY A 39 2.58 7.78 -4.47
N THR A 40 2.08 6.59 -4.13
CA THR A 40 2.83 5.53 -3.44
C THR A 40 2.85 4.27 -4.29
N HIS A 41 4.05 3.71 -4.48
CA HIS A 41 4.30 2.45 -5.17
C HIS A 41 4.10 1.27 -4.24
N ASP A 42 3.39 0.23 -4.69
CA ASP A 42 2.96 -0.94 -3.91
C ASP A 42 2.43 -0.53 -2.51
N ALA A 43 1.33 0.21 -2.50
CA ALA A 43 0.87 0.99 -1.34
C ALA A 43 0.54 0.16 -0.09
N LEU A 44 0.21 -1.12 -0.26
CA LEU A 44 -0.20 -2.02 0.82
C LEU A 44 0.97 -2.71 1.52
N THR A 45 2.22 -2.45 1.10
CA THR A 45 3.36 -3.26 1.56
C THR A 45 3.72 -3.07 3.04
N TYR A 46 3.16 -2.05 3.70
CA TYR A 46 3.26 -1.87 5.15
C TYR A 46 2.64 -3.05 5.93
N ASP A 47 1.70 -3.79 5.32
CA ASP A 47 0.99 -4.91 5.94
C ASP A 47 1.29 -6.28 5.28
N LEU A 48 2.45 -6.43 4.64
CA LEU A 48 2.90 -7.73 4.13
C LEU A 48 3.06 -8.76 5.26
N SER A 49 2.57 -9.97 5.00
CA SER A 49 2.84 -11.17 5.81
C SER A 49 4.24 -11.73 5.52
N THR A 50 4.54 -12.96 5.95
CA THR A 50 5.70 -13.76 5.48
C THR A 50 5.31 -14.83 4.48
N THR A 51 4.05 -14.86 4.03
CA THR A 51 3.53 -15.82 3.08
C THR A 51 3.75 -15.30 1.66
N VAL A 52 4.43 -16.09 0.84
CA VAL A 52 4.59 -15.82 -0.60
C VAL A 52 3.22 -15.94 -1.27
N SER A 53 2.87 -14.99 -2.15
CA SER A 53 1.61 -15.07 -2.91
C SER A 53 1.70 -16.17 -3.98
N GLU A 54 0.57 -16.80 -4.34
CA GLU A 54 0.53 -17.87 -5.37
C GLU A 54 1.04 -17.41 -6.75
N ALA A 55 0.97 -16.11 -7.04
CA ALA A 55 1.59 -15.49 -8.22
C ALA A 55 2.64 -14.45 -7.81
N GLY A 56 3.35 -14.69 -6.70
CA GLY A 56 4.36 -13.78 -6.17
C GLY A 56 5.63 -13.66 -7.01
N ILE A 57 5.85 -14.56 -7.97
CA ILE A 57 7.04 -14.58 -8.81
C ILE A 57 6.62 -14.59 -10.27
N ASP A 58 6.82 -13.45 -10.91
CA ASP A 58 6.52 -13.23 -12.33
C ASP A 58 7.20 -14.30 -13.18
N ASP A 59 6.49 -14.78 -14.20
CA ASP A 59 6.92 -15.82 -15.15
C ASP A 59 7.30 -17.18 -14.55
N HIS A 60 7.12 -17.38 -13.23
CA HIS A 60 7.49 -18.61 -12.53
C HIS A 60 6.37 -19.15 -11.62
N PRO A 61 5.17 -19.44 -12.16
CA PRO A 61 4.00 -19.83 -11.35
C PRO A 61 4.21 -21.13 -10.55
N ALA A 62 4.95 -22.09 -11.09
CA ALA A 62 5.26 -23.33 -10.36
C ALA A 62 6.15 -23.08 -9.13
N LEU A 63 7.11 -22.17 -9.24
CA LEU A 63 7.97 -21.79 -8.13
C LEU A 63 7.16 -21.00 -7.08
N ALA A 64 6.35 -20.04 -7.53
CA ALA A 64 5.47 -19.27 -6.66
C ALA A 64 4.52 -20.18 -5.87
N ALA A 65 3.90 -21.18 -6.52
CA ALA A 65 3.04 -22.17 -5.85
C ALA A 65 3.78 -23.00 -4.79
N VAL A 66 5.00 -23.48 -5.09
CA VAL A 66 5.82 -24.24 -4.12
C VAL A 66 6.19 -23.38 -2.91
N LEU A 67 6.61 -22.13 -3.14
CA LEU A 67 6.99 -21.22 -2.06
C LEU A 67 5.78 -20.74 -1.26
N HIS A 68 4.63 -20.52 -1.91
CA HIS A 68 3.36 -20.24 -1.24
C HIS A 68 3.04 -21.39 -0.27
N ALA A 69 2.98 -22.63 -0.76
CA ALA A 69 2.68 -23.79 0.07
C ALA A 69 3.68 -23.96 1.23
N ALA A 70 4.98 -23.80 0.97
CA ALA A 70 6.00 -23.91 2.01
C ALA A 70 5.92 -22.80 3.08
N SER A 71 5.67 -21.56 2.66
CA SER A 71 5.53 -20.43 3.60
C SER A 71 4.23 -20.47 4.38
N ALA A 72 3.10 -20.83 3.73
CA ALA A 72 1.81 -21.02 4.39
C ALA A 72 1.82 -22.19 5.40
N ALA A 73 2.58 -23.26 5.11
CA ALA A 73 2.76 -24.38 6.04
C ALA A 73 3.77 -24.10 7.18
N GLY A 74 4.39 -22.91 7.22
CA GLY A 74 5.39 -22.56 8.23
C GLY A 74 6.72 -23.31 8.10
N VAL A 75 7.00 -23.89 6.94
CA VAL A 75 8.26 -24.60 6.66
C VAL A 75 9.40 -23.61 6.43
N VAL A 76 9.10 -22.44 5.86
CA VAL A 76 10.08 -21.36 5.67
C VAL A 76 10.42 -20.75 7.02
N PRO A 77 11.69 -20.71 7.44
CA PRO A 77 12.08 -20.10 8.70
C PRO A 77 11.65 -18.63 8.77
N GLU A 78 11.10 -18.20 9.91
CA GLU A 78 10.59 -16.83 10.07
C GLU A 78 11.65 -15.77 9.77
N ALA A 79 12.93 -16.02 10.08
CA ALA A 79 14.02 -15.10 9.74
C ALA A 79 14.18 -14.88 8.23
N VAL A 80 13.95 -15.92 7.41
CA VAL A 80 13.97 -15.83 5.95
C VAL A 80 12.74 -15.05 5.46
N GLY A 81 11.55 -15.37 5.97
CA GLY A 81 10.32 -14.64 5.64
C GLY A 81 10.40 -13.16 5.99
N ALA A 82 10.94 -12.82 7.17
CA ALA A 82 11.16 -11.45 7.61
C ALA A 82 12.18 -10.70 6.75
N PHE A 83 13.27 -11.37 6.34
CA PHE A 83 14.24 -10.80 5.40
C PHE A 83 13.58 -10.46 4.06
N VAL A 84 12.85 -11.42 3.48
CA VAL A 84 12.13 -11.22 2.21
C VAL A 84 11.11 -10.08 2.33
N ARG A 85 10.34 -10.02 3.41
CA ARG A 85 9.40 -8.93 3.69
C ARG A 85 10.11 -7.58 3.72
N GLY A 86 11.27 -7.50 4.36
CA GLY A 86 12.07 -6.27 4.42
C GLY A 86 12.56 -5.81 3.04
N GLN A 87 12.77 -6.73 2.08
CA GLN A 87 13.10 -6.38 0.70
C GLN A 87 11.88 -5.96 -0.12
N ALA A 88 10.71 -6.56 0.16
CA ALA A 88 9.46 -6.26 -0.53
C ALA A 88 8.74 -5.01 0.01
N GLN A 89 9.08 -4.53 1.21
CA GLN A 89 8.38 -3.40 1.80
C GLN A 89 8.81 -2.07 1.17
N THR A 90 7.84 -1.35 0.59
CA THR A 90 8.03 -0.02 -0.01
C THR A 90 7.41 1.09 0.83
N GLN A 91 6.40 0.76 1.65
CA GLN A 91 5.68 1.71 2.49
C GLN A 91 5.76 1.35 3.98
N ALA A 92 5.89 2.35 4.84
CA ALA A 92 5.82 2.19 6.30
C ALA A 92 4.47 2.65 6.90
N LEU A 93 3.76 3.54 6.19
CA LEU A 93 2.49 4.10 6.63
C LEU A 93 1.32 3.25 6.14
N ASN A 94 0.26 3.18 6.94
CA ASN A 94 -1.00 2.57 6.49
C ASN A 94 -1.72 3.44 5.45
N VAL A 95 -2.75 2.90 4.78
CA VAL A 95 -3.45 3.60 3.68
C VAL A 95 -3.96 4.98 4.12
N SER A 96 -4.69 5.09 5.24
CA SER A 96 -5.19 6.38 5.72
C SER A 96 -4.07 7.37 6.03
N ALA A 97 -2.98 6.92 6.65
CA ALA A 97 -1.84 7.79 6.95
C ALA A 97 -1.09 8.24 5.68
N GLN A 98 -1.05 7.44 4.62
CA GLN A 98 -0.54 7.87 3.30
C GLN A 98 -1.43 8.99 2.74
N LEU A 99 -2.76 8.83 2.81
CA LEU A 99 -3.72 9.82 2.34
C LEU A 99 -3.67 11.12 3.17
N ASP A 100 -3.52 11.02 4.49
CA ASP A 100 -3.32 12.15 5.39
C ASP A 100 -2.03 12.92 5.03
N ALA A 101 -0.98 12.21 4.61
CA ALA A 101 0.27 12.79 4.13
C ALA A 101 0.16 13.44 2.72
N GLY A 102 -1.01 13.38 2.07
CA GLY A 102 -1.30 14.05 0.79
C GLY A 102 -1.26 13.15 -0.44
N VAL A 103 -1.08 11.83 -0.28
CA VAL A 103 -1.11 10.87 -1.39
C VAL A 103 -2.48 10.83 -2.05
N ARG A 104 -2.54 10.87 -3.38
CA ARG A 104 -3.77 10.79 -4.18
C ARG A 104 -3.68 9.81 -5.35
N PHE A 105 -2.52 9.18 -5.56
CA PHE A 105 -2.36 8.06 -6.49
C PHE A 105 -1.82 6.84 -5.73
N VAL A 106 -2.63 5.80 -5.59
CA VAL A 106 -2.34 4.64 -4.75
C VAL A 106 -2.18 3.42 -5.65
N ASP A 107 -0.94 2.94 -5.81
CA ASP A 107 -0.68 1.69 -6.54
C ASP A 107 -1.21 0.50 -5.73
N PHE A 108 -2.40 0.03 -6.11
CA PHE A 108 -3.18 -0.98 -5.39
C PHE A 108 -3.05 -2.36 -6.02
N ARG A 109 -1.83 -2.90 -6.03
CA ARG A 109 -1.54 -4.22 -6.61
C ARG A 109 -2.15 -5.34 -5.77
N VAL A 110 -2.98 -6.18 -6.39
CA VAL A 110 -3.67 -7.30 -5.73
C VAL A 110 -3.58 -8.59 -6.52
N MET A 111 -3.70 -9.72 -5.82
CA MET A 111 -3.79 -11.04 -6.40
C MET A 111 -4.79 -11.92 -5.67
N TYR A 112 -5.49 -12.76 -6.44
CA TYR A 112 -6.34 -13.81 -5.89
C TYR A 112 -5.47 -14.97 -5.39
N THR A 113 -5.57 -15.28 -4.10
CA THR A 113 -4.84 -16.36 -3.45
C THR A 113 -5.72 -16.96 -2.36
N SER A 114 -5.72 -18.29 -2.23
CA SER A 114 -6.44 -18.99 -1.14
C SER A 114 -7.94 -18.62 -1.01
N GLY A 115 -8.60 -18.25 -2.11
CA GLY A 115 -10.04 -17.96 -2.13
C GLY A 115 -10.44 -16.49 -2.00
N ASP A 116 -9.49 -15.56 -1.83
CA ASP A 116 -9.77 -14.12 -1.68
C ASP A 116 -8.69 -13.26 -2.37
N TRP A 117 -8.94 -11.97 -2.51
CA TRP A 117 -7.97 -11.00 -3.04
C TRP A 117 -7.12 -10.44 -1.92
N TYR A 118 -5.80 -10.45 -2.08
CA TYR A 118 -4.83 -9.88 -1.15
C TYR A 118 -3.93 -8.88 -1.88
N GLY A 119 -3.37 -7.92 -1.16
CA GLY A 119 -2.31 -7.06 -1.70
C GLY A 119 -1.06 -7.90 -2.01
N LEU A 120 -0.37 -7.57 -3.10
CA LEU A 120 0.74 -8.35 -3.64
C LEU A 120 2.00 -7.48 -3.80
N HIS A 121 3.11 -7.95 -3.24
CA HIS A 121 4.45 -7.64 -3.72
C HIS A 121 5.39 -8.77 -3.30
N LEU A 122 5.47 -9.82 -4.15
CA LEU A 122 6.01 -11.16 -3.85
C LEU A 122 5.29 -11.89 -2.71
N LEU A 123 5.18 -11.26 -1.54
CA LEU A 123 4.38 -11.69 -0.40
C LEU A 123 2.96 -11.14 -0.50
N GLN A 124 2.03 -11.83 0.16
CA GLN A 124 0.67 -11.34 0.32
C GLN A 124 0.50 -10.50 1.59
N THR A 125 -0.45 -9.56 1.58
CA THR A 125 -0.87 -8.83 2.78
C THR A 125 -1.49 -9.75 3.83
N ARG A 126 -1.56 -9.29 5.09
CA ARG A 126 -2.22 -10.05 6.18
C ARG A 126 -3.73 -10.10 6.06
N ARG A 127 -4.35 -9.08 5.45
CA ARG A 127 -5.79 -8.95 5.31
C ARG A 127 -6.19 -8.97 3.84
N PRO A 128 -7.45 -9.33 3.52
CA PRO A 128 -7.95 -9.19 2.16
C PRO A 128 -7.96 -7.74 1.68
N ALA A 129 -7.82 -7.55 0.37
CA ALA A 129 -7.86 -6.29 -0.35
C ALA A 129 -9.10 -5.44 0.02
N ALA A 130 -10.25 -6.08 0.19
CA ALA A 130 -11.51 -5.44 0.55
C ALA A 130 -11.44 -4.66 1.89
N ALA A 131 -10.61 -5.11 2.84
CA ALA A 131 -10.43 -4.41 4.11
C ALA A 131 -9.77 -3.03 3.91
N TYR A 132 -8.71 -2.97 3.08
CA TYR A 132 -8.02 -1.71 2.79
C TYR A 132 -8.86 -0.79 1.89
N LEU A 133 -9.64 -1.34 0.94
CA LEU A 133 -10.59 -0.55 0.16
C LEU A 133 -11.68 0.06 1.04
N SER A 134 -12.10 -0.64 2.11
CA SER A 134 -13.05 -0.11 3.08
C SER A 134 -12.46 1.04 3.90
N GLU A 135 -11.18 0.95 4.29
CA GLU A 135 -10.44 2.04 4.93
C GLU A 135 -10.30 3.26 4.02
N LEU A 136 -9.93 3.04 2.75
CA LEU A 136 -9.85 4.09 1.73
C LEU A 136 -11.21 4.75 1.53
N ARG A 137 -12.29 3.96 1.41
CA ARG A 137 -13.65 4.46 1.28
C ARG A 137 -14.06 5.34 2.45
N ALA A 138 -13.83 4.88 3.68
CA ALA A 138 -14.14 5.64 4.89
C ALA A 138 -13.35 6.97 4.93
N TRP A 139 -12.09 6.96 4.49
CA TRP A 139 -11.30 8.17 4.38
C TRP A 139 -11.87 9.14 3.34
N VAL A 140 -12.24 8.67 2.14
CA VAL A 140 -12.84 9.51 1.09
C VAL A 140 -14.18 10.09 1.53
N ASP A 141 -15.03 9.30 2.22
CA ASP A 141 -16.29 9.80 2.78
C ASP A 141 -16.08 10.95 3.79
N ALA A 142 -14.98 10.91 4.54
CA ALA A 142 -14.60 11.96 5.48
C ALA A 142 -13.93 13.19 4.81
N HIS A 143 -13.48 13.06 3.56
CA HIS A 143 -12.75 14.09 2.80
C HIS A 143 -13.44 14.36 1.45
N PRO A 144 -14.69 14.87 1.44
CA PRO A 144 -15.55 14.91 0.25
C PRO A 144 -15.05 15.82 -0.88
N THR A 145 -14.01 16.61 -0.65
CA THR A 145 -13.38 17.48 -1.65
C THR A 145 -12.14 16.86 -2.31
N GLU A 146 -11.76 15.66 -1.91
CA GLU A 146 -10.56 14.98 -2.39
C GLU A 146 -10.93 13.87 -3.38
N VAL A 147 -10.01 13.58 -4.31
CA VAL A 147 -10.13 12.49 -5.27
C VAL A 147 -8.90 11.59 -5.16
N VAL A 148 -9.13 10.29 -5.02
CA VAL A 148 -8.07 9.27 -4.95
C VAL A 148 -8.13 8.41 -6.22
N ALA A 149 -7.01 8.31 -6.92
CA ALA A 149 -6.82 7.38 -8.03
C ALA A 149 -6.17 6.09 -7.50
N ILE A 150 -6.72 4.94 -7.91
CA ILE A 150 -6.23 3.58 -7.63
C ILE A 150 -6.07 2.82 -8.95
#